data_AF-T1KN41-F1
#
_entry.id   AF-T1KN41-F1
#
_cell.length_a   1.000
_cell.length_b   1.000
_cell.length_c   1.000
_cell.angle_alpha   90.00
_cell.angle_beta   90.00
_cell.angle_gamma   90.00
#
_symmetry.space_group_name_H-M   'P 1'
#
loop_
_entity.id
_entity.type
_entity.pdbx_description
1 polymer ?
#
loop_
_entity_poly.entity_id
_entity_poly.type
_entity_poly.pdbx_seq_one_letter_code
_entity_poly.pdbx_strand_id
1 'polypeptide(L)'
;MGEQNNNSDKIKFKVKHLNEYHEIVIDRNDERYEPKHQHQQLFEQLESITGVPSTMRYTTRAYIDQSYIHWPSPIDPVRYRFWFINQNAFAPDKLRRYPRQHDILSLHFRDGERFDLDYGLSYEHYRSKHLSMVYTLLRRK
;
A
#
# COMPACT_ATOMS: atom_id res chain seq x y z
N MET A 1 3.21 14.47 34.90
CA MET A 1 1.85 14.96 34.60
C MET A 1 1.52 14.55 33.17
N GLY A 2 0.54 13.66 33.03
CA GLY A 2 -0.22 13.34 31.80
C GLY A 2 0.51 13.20 30.48
N GLU A 3 1.02 12.00 30.16
CA GLU A 3 1.20 11.56 28.76
C GLU A 3 -0.19 11.45 28.12
N GLN A 4 -0.63 12.51 27.45
CA GLN A 4 -1.86 12.49 26.65
C GLN A 4 -1.53 12.07 25.21
N ASN A 5 -1.82 10.80 24.89
CA ASN A 5 -2.29 10.26 23.60
C ASN A 5 -1.89 10.99 22.29
N ASN A 6 -0.72 10.65 21.73
CA ASN A 6 -0.39 10.88 20.32
C ASN A 6 -0.62 9.62 19.45
N ASN A 7 -1.77 8.95 19.60
CA ASN A 7 -2.13 7.80 18.75
C ASN A 7 -2.70 8.21 17.38
N SER A 8 -2.72 9.51 17.05
CA SER A 8 -3.25 10.05 15.78
C SER A 8 -2.24 10.02 14.62
N ASP A 9 -0.97 9.74 14.90
CA ASP A 9 0.11 9.87 13.91
C ASP A 9 0.43 8.55 13.22
N LYS A 10 -0.13 7.43 13.69
CA LYS A 10 0.12 6.09 13.15
C LYS A 10 -1.17 5.49 12.63
N ILE A 11 -1.13 5.02 11.40
CA ILE A 11 -2.20 4.23 10.80
C ILE A 11 -1.86 2.77 11.06
N LYS A 12 -2.80 2.02 11.66
CA LYS A 12 -2.62 0.59 11.95
C LYS A 12 -3.72 -0.24 11.33
N PHE A 13 -3.34 -1.31 10.64
CA PHE A 13 -4.29 -2.30 10.13
C PHE A 13 -3.62 -3.68 10.08
N LYS A 14 -4.41 -4.73 9.87
CA LYS A 14 -3.92 -6.11 9.86
C LYS A 14 -4.07 -6.72 8.48
N VAL A 15 -3.06 -7.48 8.07
CA VAL A 15 -3.02 -8.21 6.80
C VAL A 15 -2.88 -9.70 7.09
N LYS A 16 -3.74 -10.50 6.49
CA LYS A 16 -3.70 -11.96 6.57
C LYS A 16 -2.81 -12.52 5.46
N HIS A 17 -1.79 -13.29 5.82
CA HIS A 17 -0.92 -14.01 4.90
C HIS A 17 -0.70 -15.43 5.43
N LEU A 18 -0.83 -16.46 4.58
CA LEU A 18 -0.64 -17.87 4.95
C LEU A 18 -1.36 -18.32 6.24
N ASN A 19 -2.58 -17.82 6.46
CA ASN A 19 -3.41 -18.05 7.66
C ASN A 19 -3.02 -17.33 8.95
N GLU A 20 -1.98 -16.50 8.93
CA GLU A 20 -1.57 -15.65 10.05
C GLU A 20 -1.91 -14.18 9.80
N TYR A 21 -2.15 -13.42 10.86
CA TYR A 21 -2.36 -11.97 10.77
C TYR A 21 -1.11 -11.22 11.20
N HIS A 22 -0.68 -10.31 10.35
CA HIS A 22 0.45 -9.41 10.59
C HIS A 22 -0.09 -7.97 10.73
N GLU A 23 0.43 -7.24 11.71
CA GLU A 23 0.11 -5.81 11.86
C GLU A 23 0.98 -4.99 10.92
N ILE A 24 0.36 -4.09 10.17
CA ILE A 24 1.01 -3.06 9.36
C ILE A 24 0.81 -1.73 10.06
N VAL A 25 1.90 -0.99 10.23
CA VAL A 25 1.93 0.32 10.86
C VAL A 25 2.54 1.33 9.88
N ILE A 26 1.79 2.36 9.52
CA ILE A 26 2.31 3.49 8.73
C ILE A 26 2.43 4.70 9.66
N ASP A 27 3.65 5.13 9.92
CA ASP A 27 3.93 6.32 10.72
C ASP A 27 3.95 7.56 9.84
N ARG A 28 3.04 8.52 10.11
CA ARG A 28 2.94 9.79 9.37
C ARG A 28 4.18 10.65 9.52
N ASN A 29 4.89 10.50 10.63
CA ASN A 29 6.03 11.33 11.02
C ASN A 29 7.36 10.59 10.83
N ASP A 30 7.39 9.48 10.07
CA ASP A 30 8.64 8.80 9.75
C ASP A 30 9.54 9.72 8.91
N GLU A 31 10.61 10.21 9.52
CA GLU A 31 11.58 11.14 8.92
C GLU A 31 12.35 10.52 7.75
N ARG A 32 12.32 9.18 7.59
CA ARG A 32 12.95 8.49 6.47
C ARG A 32 12.29 8.78 5.13
N TYR A 33 11.02 9.19 5.12
CA TYR A 33 10.28 9.46 3.89
C TYR A 33 9.67 10.86 3.87
N GLU A 34 9.72 11.51 2.72
CA GLU A 34 8.90 12.71 2.49
C GLU A 34 7.40 12.36 2.62
N PRO A 35 6.53 13.30 3.00
CA PRO A 35 5.10 13.03 3.23
C PRO A 35 4.39 12.29 2.08
N LYS A 36 4.67 12.67 0.83
CA LYS A 36 4.14 12.02 -0.40
C LYS A 36 4.66 10.58 -0.63
N HIS A 37 5.62 10.12 0.16
CA HIS A 37 6.32 8.85 0.01
C HIS A 37 6.14 7.92 1.21
N GLN A 38 5.28 8.29 2.17
CA GLN A 38 4.98 7.45 3.35
C GLN A 38 4.41 6.07 3.01
N HIS A 39 3.86 5.88 1.81
CA HIS A 39 3.44 4.56 1.32
C HIS A 39 4.61 3.58 1.07
N GLN A 40 5.88 4.02 1.08
CA GLN A 40 7.00 3.08 0.98
C GLN A 40 7.09 2.15 2.19
N GLN A 41 6.67 2.60 3.39
CA GLN A 41 6.60 1.77 4.60
C GLN A 41 5.72 0.52 4.40
N LEU A 42 4.70 0.60 3.55
CA LEU A 42 3.84 -0.54 3.19
C LEU A 42 4.65 -1.64 2.50
N PHE A 43 5.51 -1.28 1.55
CA PHE A 43 6.29 -2.25 0.78
C PHE A 43 7.36 -2.94 1.61
N GLU A 44 8.01 -2.21 2.52
CA GLU A 44 8.99 -2.78 3.45
C GLU A 44 8.35 -3.81 4.39
N GLN A 45 7.15 -3.51 4.90
CA GLN A 45 6.43 -4.44 5.75
C GLN A 45 5.88 -5.63 4.96
N LEU A 46 5.39 -5.43 3.73
CA LEU A 46 4.98 -6.53 2.87
C LEU A 46 6.15 -7.45 2.49
N GLU A 47 7.35 -6.91 2.27
CA GLU A 47 8.57 -7.72 2.11
C GLU A 47 8.85 -8.56 3.36
N SER A 48 8.78 -7.97 4.56
CA SER A 48 8.96 -8.70 5.82
C SER A 48 7.92 -9.83 6.01
N ILE A 49 6.66 -9.59 5.61
CA ILE A 49 5.55 -10.56 5.74
C ILE A 49 5.66 -11.70 4.73
N THR A 50 6.05 -11.40 3.49
CA THR A 50 6.02 -12.35 2.37
C THR A 50 7.36 -13.00 2.08
N GLY A 51 8.45 -12.42 2.58
CA GLY A 51 9.83 -12.78 2.20
C GLY A 51 10.21 -12.40 0.76
N VAL A 52 9.32 -11.73 0.02
CA VAL A 52 9.59 -11.30 -1.35
C VAL A 52 10.30 -9.94 -1.32
N PRO A 53 11.54 -9.84 -1.84
CA PRO A 53 12.28 -8.59 -1.79
C PRO A 53 11.54 -7.44 -2.47
N SER A 54 11.33 -6.33 -1.77
CA SER A 54 10.79 -5.09 -2.37
C SER A 54 11.80 -4.42 -3.31
N THR A 55 13.08 -4.72 -3.13
CA THR A 55 14.18 -4.27 -4.00
C THR A 55 14.31 -5.08 -5.28
N MET A 56 13.71 -6.27 -5.34
CA MET A 56 13.54 -6.95 -6.62
C MET A 56 12.60 -6.09 -7.45
N ARG A 57 13.08 -5.64 -8.62
CA ARG A 57 12.32 -4.84 -9.62
C ARG A 57 10.93 -5.39 -9.94
N TYR A 58 10.68 -6.64 -9.58
CA TYR A 58 9.42 -7.34 -9.74
C TYR A 58 8.30 -6.78 -8.85
N THR A 59 8.50 -6.37 -7.60
CA THR A 59 7.39 -5.89 -6.75
C THR A 59 7.06 -4.43 -7.07
N THR A 60 6.11 -4.17 -7.95
CA THR A 60 5.94 -2.81 -8.52
C THR A 60 4.81 -2.00 -7.90
N ARG A 61 3.73 -2.66 -7.48
CA ARG A 61 2.50 -1.98 -7.06
C ARG A 61 1.81 -2.71 -5.91
N ALA A 62 1.12 -1.94 -5.08
CA ALA A 62 0.18 -2.45 -4.10
C ALA A 62 -1.17 -1.77 -4.31
N TYR A 63 -2.23 -2.56 -4.36
CA TYR A 63 -3.61 -2.10 -4.40
C TYR A 63 -4.25 -2.31 -3.04
N ILE A 64 -5.06 -1.34 -2.60
CA ILE A 64 -5.92 -1.48 -1.43
C ILE A 64 -7.35 -1.32 -1.92
N ASP A 65 -8.13 -2.40 -1.79
CA ASP A 65 -9.52 -2.42 -2.20
C ASP A 65 -10.40 -1.86 -1.07
N GLN A 66 -10.95 -0.67 -1.30
CA GLN A 66 -11.87 0.01 -0.38
C GLN A 66 -13.29 0.12 -0.97
N SER A 67 -13.71 -0.82 -1.81
CA SER A 67 -15.01 -0.85 -2.51
C SER A 67 -16.28 -0.72 -1.65
N TYR A 68 -16.18 -0.62 -0.32
CA TYR A 68 -17.29 -0.33 0.61
C TYR A 68 -17.30 1.09 1.19
N ILE A 69 -16.39 1.99 0.84
CA ILE A 69 -16.60 3.42 1.15
C ILE A 69 -17.79 3.88 0.30
N HIS A 70 -18.97 3.88 0.91
CA HIS A 70 -20.16 4.54 0.40
C HIS A 70 -19.90 6.04 0.28
N TRP A 71 -19.21 6.44 -0.79
CA TRP A 71 -19.27 7.81 -1.25
C TRP A 71 -20.62 8.00 -1.95
N PRO A 72 -21.34 9.11 -1.74
CA PRO A 72 -22.74 9.25 -2.15
C PRO A 72 -22.97 9.36 -3.68
N SER A 73 -21.99 9.01 -4.53
CA SER A 73 -22.08 9.20 -5.98
C SER A 73 -22.12 7.86 -6.73
N PRO A 74 -23.11 7.64 -7.61
CA PRO A 74 -23.31 6.37 -8.32
C PRO A 74 -22.37 6.19 -9.54
N ILE A 75 -21.24 6.88 -9.58
CA ILE A 75 -20.39 6.94 -10.77
C ILE A 75 -19.17 6.03 -10.57
N ASP A 76 -19.30 4.83 -11.14
CA ASP A 76 -18.21 3.93 -11.58
C ASP A 76 -17.64 2.96 -10.51
N PRO A 77 -18.07 1.67 -10.50
CA PRO A 77 -17.57 0.65 -9.56
C PRO A 77 -16.08 0.29 -9.76
N VAL A 78 -15.42 0.84 -10.78
CA VAL A 78 -13.99 0.60 -11.08
C VAL A 78 -13.04 1.53 -10.28
N ARG A 79 -13.56 2.52 -9.54
CA ARG A 79 -12.76 3.67 -9.06
C ARG A 79 -12.24 3.67 -7.61
N TYR A 80 -12.47 2.64 -6.80
CA TYR A 80 -12.08 2.68 -5.37
C TYR A 80 -10.92 1.75 -4.99
N ARG A 81 -10.03 1.46 -5.95
CA ARG A 81 -8.72 0.87 -5.65
C ARG A 81 -7.69 1.96 -5.51
N PHE A 82 -7.25 2.18 -4.28
CA PHE A 82 -6.05 2.97 -4.04
C PHE A 82 -4.86 2.14 -4.48
N TRP A 83 -3.95 2.78 -5.22
CA TRP A 83 -2.78 2.10 -5.72
C TRP A 83 -1.52 2.89 -5.41
N PHE A 84 -0.52 2.17 -4.97
CA PHE A 84 0.78 2.67 -4.55
C PHE A 84 1.84 2.05 -5.42
N ILE A 85 2.91 2.79 -5.66
CA ILE A 85 4.05 2.32 -6.43
C ILE A 85 5.19 2.06 -5.46
N ASN A 86 5.83 0.92 -5.60
CA ASN A 86 7.10 0.68 -4.94
C ASN A 86 8.18 1.47 -5.68
N GLN A 87 8.73 2.50 -5.06
CA GLN A 87 9.70 3.36 -5.72
C GLN A 87 11.06 2.67 -5.86
N ASN A 88 11.37 1.75 -4.95
CA ASN A 88 12.59 0.95 -4.97
C ASN A 88 12.63 -0.03 -6.16
N ALA A 89 11.48 -0.35 -6.76
CA ALA A 89 11.40 -1.23 -7.92
C ALA A 89 11.76 -0.54 -9.26
N PHE A 90 11.85 0.79 -9.30
CA PHE A 90 12.07 1.55 -10.52
C PHE A 90 13.35 2.40 -10.47
N ALA A 91 14.01 2.53 -11.61
CA ALA A 91 15.07 3.52 -11.77
C ALA A 91 14.49 4.96 -11.71
N PRO A 92 15.23 5.95 -11.20
CA PRO A 92 14.73 7.33 -11.00
C PRO A 92 14.12 7.99 -12.25
N ASP A 93 14.65 7.67 -13.43
CA ASP A 93 14.19 8.15 -14.73
C ASP A 93 12.80 7.60 -15.11
N LYS A 94 12.49 6.38 -14.68
CA LYS A 94 11.21 5.71 -14.95
C LYS A 94 10.08 6.14 -14.02
N LEU A 95 10.40 6.68 -12.84
CA LEU A 95 9.42 7.17 -11.86
C LEU A 95 8.62 8.38 -12.38
N ARG A 96 9.23 9.24 -13.20
CA ARG A 96 8.58 10.43 -13.79
C ARG A 96 7.37 10.12 -14.66
N ARG A 97 7.20 8.86 -15.10
CA ARG A 97 6.08 8.44 -15.97
C ARG A 97 4.81 8.08 -15.20
N TYR A 98 4.84 8.11 -13.87
CA TYR A 98 3.68 7.81 -13.05
C TYR A 98 2.93 9.09 -12.63
N PRO A 99 1.59 9.09 -12.73
CA PRO A 99 0.78 10.20 -12.22
C PRO A 99 0.94 10.35 -10.70
N ARG A 100 0.47 11.48 -10.14
CA ARG A 100 0.48 11.72 -8.69
C ARG A 100 -0.09 10.51 -7.96
N GLN A 101 0.77 9.90 -7.14
CA GLN A 101 0.44 8.73 -6.32
C GLN A 101 -0.65 9.09 -5.33
N HIS A 102 -1.52 8.14 -5.01
CA HIS A 102 -2.47 8.33 -3.93
C HIS A 102 -1.68 8.46 -2.63
N ASP A 103 -2.09 9.38 -1.77
CA ASP A 103 -1.50 9.51 -0.46
C ASP A 103 -2.09 8.42 0.44
N ILE A 104 -1.26 7.49 0.94
CA ILE A 104 -1.74 6.44 1.84
C ILE A 104 -2.29 7.04 3.13
N LEU A 105 -1.87 8.25 3.49
CA LEU A 105 -2.38 8.97 4.65
C LEU A 105 -3.80 9.50 4.45
N SER A 106 -4.24 9.65 3.20
CA SER A 106 -5.63 10.00 2.86
C SER A 106 -6.61 8.83 3.06
N LEU A 107 -6.08 7.63 3.28
CA LEU A 107 -6.91 6.46 3.58
C LEU A 107 -7.41 6.50 5.01
N HIS A 108 -8.73 6.40 5.15
CA HIS A 108 -9.40 6.31 6.44
C HIS A 108 -9.49 4.85 6.85
N PHE A 109 -8.40 4.29 7.36
CA PHE A 109 -8.42 2.97 7.99
C PHE A 109 -9.08 3.05 9.37
N ARG A 110 -9.88 2.04 9.70
CA ARG A 110 -10.34 1.85 11.08
C ARG A 110 -9.30 1.08 11.87
N ASP A 111 -9.14 1.40 13.15
CA ASP A 111 -8.28 0.61 14.03
C ASP A 111 -8.73 -0.86 14.05
N GLY A 112 -7.77 -1.76 13.80
CA GLY A 112 -8.03 -3.19 13.73
C GLY A 112 -8.70 -3.68 12.44
N GLU A 113 -8.81 -2.83 11.42
CA GLU A 113 -9.27 -3.21 10.08
C GLU A 113 -8.41 -4.35 9.51
N ARG A 114 -9.05 -5.31 8.84
CA ARG A 114 -8.42 -6.55 8.39
C ARG A 114 -8.53 -6.71 6.88
N PHE A 115 -7.42 -7.08 6.28
CA PHE A 115 -7.30 -7.36 4.86
C PHE A 115 -6.74 -8.76 4.65
N ASP A 116 -7.18 -9.43 3.61
CA ASP A 116 -6.52 -10.63 3.08
C ASP A 116 -5.49 -10.18 2.03
N LEU A 117 -4.26 -10.71 2.12
CA LEU A 117 -3.22 -10.46 1.13
C LEU A 117 -3.41 -11.39 -0.06
N ASP A 118 -3.59 -10.79 -1.23
CA ASP A 118 -3.58 -11.46 -2.52
C ASP A 118 -2.40 -10.94 -3.36
N TYR A 119 -1.94 -11.74 -4.31
CA TYR A 119 -0.84 -11.39 -5.19
C TYR A 119 -1.05 -11.85 -6.62
N GLY A 120 -0.67 -10.99 -7.56
CA GLY A 120 -0.73 -11.26 -8.99
C GLY A 120 0.62 -11.01 -9.66
N LEU A 121 0.88 -11.73 -10.75
CA LEU A 121 1.98 -11.45 -11.66
C LEU A 121 1.42 -10.72 -12.89
N SER A 122 2.10 -9.68 -13.32
CA SER A 122 1.73 -8.86 -14.47
C SER A 122 2.96 -8.54 -15.31
N TYR A 123 2.86 -8.52 -16.62
CA TYR A 123 3.96 -8.08 -17.48
C TYR A 123 3.61 -6.73 -18.10
N GLU A 124 4.39 -5.69 -17.81
CA GLU A 124 4.15 -4.35 -18.34
C GLU A 124 5.23 -3.97 -19.37
N HIS A 125 4.92 -4.27 -20.64
CA HIS A 125 5.83 -4.06 -21.77
C HIS A 125 6.35 -2.62 -21.89
N TYR A 126 5.49 -1.62 -21.67
CA TYR A 126 5.82 -0.22 -21.92
C TYR A 126 6.64 0.46 -20.81
N ARG A 127 6.72 -0.13 -19.60
CA ARG A 127 7.29 0.53 -18.42
C ARG A 127 8.41 -0.27 -17.79
N SER A 128 8.07 -1.45 -17.27
CA SER A 128 9.01 -2.32 -16.57
C SER A 128 9.86 -3.13 -17.55
N LYS A 129 9.27 -3.60 -18.67
CA LYS A 129 9.87 -4.58 -19.60
C LYS A 129 10.26 -5.89 -18.89
N HIS A 130 9.67 -6.18 -17.74
CA HIS A 130 9.88 -7.40 -16.95
C HIS A 130 8.59 -7.83 -16.25
N LEU A 131 8.55 -9.08 -15.80
CA LEU A 131 7.45 -9.62 -15.00
C LEU A 131 7.40 -8.89 -13.65
N SER A 132 6.25 -8.39 -13.26
CA SER A 132 6.05 -7.58 -12.07
C SER A 132 5.00 -8.21 -11.17
N MET A 133 5.38 -8.47 -9.92
CA MET A 133 4.49 -8.82 -8.83
C MET A 133 3.72 -7.59 -8.33
N VAL A 134 2.47 -7.83 -8.00
CA VAL A 134 1.50 -6.84 -7.55
C VAL A 134 0.81 -7.40 -6.32
N TYR A 135 0.80 -6.63 -5.23
CA TYR A 135 0.00 -6.95 -4.05
C TYR A 135 -1.39 -6.36 -4.15
N THR A 136 -2.38 -7.09 -3.65
CA THR A 136 -3.74 -6.59 -3.47
C THR A 136 -4.19 -6.89 -2.05
N LEU A 137 -4.49 -5.84 -1.29
CA LEU A 137 -5.09 -5.94 0.04
C LEU A 137 -6.62 -5.91 -0.13
N LEU A 138 -7.24 -7.07 0.06
CA LEU A 138 -8.68 -7.25 -0.06
C LEU A 138 -9.33 -7.10 1.31
N ARG A 139 -10.19 -6.10 1.49
CA ARG A 139 -10.86 -5.90 2.78
C ARG A 139 -11.79 -7.08 3.08
N ARG A 140 -11.66 -7.65 4.28
CA ARG A 140 -12.53 -8.75 4.73
C ARG A 140 -13.83 -8.17 5.31
N LYS A 141 -14.97 -8.74 4.92
CA LYS A 141 -16.30 -8.41 5.48
C LYS A 141 -16.47 -8.92 6.89
#